data_AF-A0A5D2AJ60-F1
#
_entry.id   AF-A0A5D2AJ60-F1
#
_cell.length_a   1.000
_cell.length_b   1.000
_cell.length_c   1.000
_cell.angle_alpha   90.00
_cell.angle_beta   90.00
_cell.angle_gamma   90.00
#
_symmetry.space_group_name_H-M   'P 1'
#
loop_
_entity.id
_entity.type
_entity.pdbx_description
1 polymer ?
#
loop_
_entity_poly.entity_id
_entity_poly.type
_entity_poly.pdbx_seq_one_letter_code
_entity_poly.pdbx_strand_id
1 'polypeptide(L)'
;MALETWLIKVKKTISNTAKISIPKNSKASKHVKSTVGVLSFEIAGLMSKLLHLWNSLSDKNVIRLRDESVSLEGVRKIVSSDESFLLGLACAEIAENVRLVAKYISRISKRCQDSGLQCFDRWFDEFANSGHDTHSWVLSSKEMEAKNKKMDRYVTITATLYKEMEELSTVENNLRKCLKEYESSSCSSSSIKEQKIIDLQQKLFWQRQEVKYLKERSLWNRSFDMVVSMAVRSIFTILARIKLIFGIGPSLLPRSLSASATVHPTENPNGFMSGPLKNPSEEENKDSRFGFFESNTKLLKPPASTLGAAALALHYANLIIIIEKMIKSPQLVGVDARDDLYSMLPNSIRSSLRGRLKGVGFSAGDPILAGEWRTALGRILGWLSPLAHNMIKWQSERSFEQQNLLPKTNVLLLQTLFFANKDKTEAAITELLVGLNYIWRFEREMTAKALFECSNFNVQS
;
A
#
# COMPACT_ATOMS: atom_id res chain seq x y z
N MET A 1 19.05 -62.48 -24.57
CA MET A 1 17.71 -62.94 -25.03
C MET A 1 16.55 -62.69 -24.06
N ALA A 2 16.71 -61.93 -22.95
CA ALA A 2 15.61 -61.66 -22.00
C ALA A 2 14.97 -60.26 -22.11
N LEU A 3 15.49 -59.37 -22.96
CA LEU A 3 14.98 -58.00 -23.17
C LEU A 3 13.89 -57.94 -24.27
N GLU A 4 13.93 -58.84 -25.24
CA GLU A 4 12.96 -58.88 -26.34
C GLU A 4 11.56 -59.34 -25.89
N THR A 5 11.47 -60.13 -24.82
CA THR A 5 10.20 -60.62 -24.27
C THR A 5 9.39 -59.53 -23.56
N TRP A 6 10.02 -58.46 -23.08
CA TRP A 6 9.33 -57.36 -22.40
C TRP A 6 8.66 -56.39 -23.39
N LEU A 7 9.36 -56.02 -24.46
CA LEU A 7 8.83 -55.15 -25.52
C LEU A 7 7.65 -55.78 -26.27
N ILE A 8 7.67 -57.11 -26.48
CA ILE A 8 6.56 -57.84 -27.11
C ILE A 8 5.32 -57.85 -26.18
N LYS A 9 5.52 -57.97 -24.86
CA LYS A 9 4.42 -57.89 -23.89
C LYS A 9 3.75 -56.52 -23.85
N VAL A 10 4.53 -55.44 -23.91
CA VAL A 10 4.00 -54.05 -23.92
C VAL A 10 3.27 -53.75 -25.24
N LYS A 11 3.78 -54.24 -26.38
CA LYS A 11 3.11 -54.06 -27.68
C LYS A 11 1.77 -54.80 -27.75
N LYS A 12 1.65 -55.95 -27.09
CA LYS A 12 0.41 -56.77 -27.06
C LYS A 12 -0.68 -56.16 -26.16
N THR A 13 -0.31 -55.47 -25.08
CA THR A 13 -1.28 -54.74 -24.22
C THR A 13 -1.79 -53.46 -24.87
N ILE A 14 -0.98 -52.78 -25.69
CA ILE A 14 -1.40 -51.58 -26.44
C ILE A 14 -2.32 -51.94 -27.62
N SER A 15 -2.13 -53.09 -28.27
CA SER A 15 -2.98 -53.47 -29.41
C SER A 15 -4.36 -54.01 -28.99
N ASN A 16 -4.52 -54.51 -27.76
CA ASN A 16 -5.78 -55.07 -27.26
C ASN A 16 -6.71 -54.04 -26.57
N THR A 17 -6.26 -52.79 -26.38
CA THR A 17 -7.08 -51.70 -25.83
C THR A 17 -7.83 -50.90 -26.91
N ALA A 18 -7.65 -51.23 -28.20
CA ALA A 18 -8.26 -50.53 -29.34
C ALA A 18 -9.65 -51.05 -29.76
N LYS A 19 -10.43 -51.62 -28.83
CA LYS A 19 -11.86 -51.90 -29.02
C LYS A 19 -12.64 -51.53 -27.75
N ILE A 20 -12.83 -50.23 -27.55
CA ILE A 20 -13.82 -49.69 -26.62
C ILE A 20 -14.95 -49.10 -27.45
N SER A 21 -16.15 -49.56 -27.11
CA SER A 21 -17.45 -49.27 -27.68
C SER A 21 -17.78 -47.77 -27.75
N ILE A 22 -18.41 -47.39 -28.87
CA ILE A 22 -19.02 -46.08 -29.11
C ILE A 22 -20.21 -45.91 -28.15
N PRO A 23 -20.26 -44.90 -27.27
CA PRO A 23 -21.49 -44.49 -26.62
C PRO A 23 -22.22 -43.46 -27.49
N LYS A 24 -23.53 -43.68 -27.66
CA LYS A 24 -24.45 -42.81 -28.40
C LYS A 24 -24.47 -41.40 -27.79
N ASN A 25 -24.31 -40.40 -28.66
CA ASN A 25 -24.41 -38.96 -28.37
C ASN A 25 -25.81 -38.58 -27.86
N SER A 26 -25.93 -38.22 -26.58
CA SER A 26 -26.91 -37.23 -26.12
C SER A 26 -26.17 -35.91 -25.91
N LYS A 27 -26.59 -34.87 -26.63
CA LYS A 27 -25.99 -33.53 -26.57
C LYS A 27 -26.32 -32.87 -25.22
N ALA A 28 -25.52 -33.13 -24.19
CA ALA A 28 -25.41 -32.24 -23.05
C ALA A 28 -24.40 -31.14 -23.38
N SER A 29 -24.88 -29.89 -23.40
CA SER A 29 -24.05 -28.68 -23.45
C SER A 29 -22.96 -28.74 -22.37
N LYS A 30 -21.72 -29.12 -22.75
CA LYS A 30 -20.55 -28.94 -21.89
C LYS A 30 -20.21 -27.45 -21.91
N HIS A 31 -20.77 -26.69 -20.96
CA HIS A 31 -20.21 -25.39 -20.62
C HIS A 31 -18.76 -25.61 -20.18
N VAL A 32 -17.81 -25.24 -21.04
CA VAL A 32 -16.39 -25.22 -20.72
C VAL A 32 -16.22 -24.28 -19.53
N LYS A 33 -15.81 -24.80 -18.37
CA LYS A 33 -15.53 -23.98 -17.19
C LYS A 33 -14.41 -23.00 -17.55
N SER A 34 -14.72 -21.71 -17.66
CA SER A 34 -13.71 -20.69 -17.94
C SER A 34 -12.77 -20.59 -16.73
N THR A 35 -11.51 -20.94 -16.94
CA THR A 35 -10.46 -20.81 -15.94
C THR A 35 -9.88 -19.39 -15.98
N VAL A 36 -9.26 -19.00 -14.87
CA VAL A 36 -8.65 -17.68 -14.70
C VAL A 36 -7.49 -17.43 -15.68
N GLY A 37 -6.63 -18.43 -15.89
CA GLY A 37 -5.48 -18.32 -16.81
C GLY A 37 -4.52 -17.21 -16.41
N VAL A 38 -4.06 -16.41 -17.38
CA VAL A 38 -3.07 -15.32 -17.21
C VAL A 38 -3.50 -14.28 -16.16
N LEU A 39 -4.81 -14.07 -15.98
CA LEU A 39 -5.33 -13.15 -14.96
C LEU A 39 -5.01 -13.60 -13.52
N SER A 40 -4.45 -14.80 -13.34
CA SER A 40 -4.04 -15.31 -12.04
C SER A 40 -3.07 -14.37 -11.33
N PHE A 41 -2.18 -13.71 -12.07
CA PHE A 41 -1.17 -12.83 -11.49
C PHE A 41 -1.79 -11.54 -10.96
N GLU A 42 -2.69 -10.92 -11.72
CA GLU A 42 -3.42 -9.72 -11.28
C GLU A 42 -4.33 -10.04 -10.08
N ILE A 43 -5.02 -11.18 -10.14
CA ILE A 43 -5.87 -11.67 -9.04
C ILE A 43 -5.04 -11.98 -7.79
N ALA A 44 -3.85 -12.56 -7.93
CA ALA A 44 -2.93 -12.78 -6.81
C ALA A 44 -2.53 -11.44 -6.18
N GLY A 45 -2.23 -10.41 -6.98
CA GLY A 45 -1.98 -9.05 -6.49
C GLY A 45 -3.15 -8.48 -5.68
N LEU A 46 -4.38 -8.70 -6.12
CA LEU A 46 -5.58 -8.23 -5.41
C LEU A 46 -5.86 -9.01 -4.13
N MET A 47 -5.66 -10.32 -4.16
CA MET A 47 -5.70 -11.16 -2.96
C MET A 47 -4.69 -10.67 -1.92
N SER A 48 -3.48 -10.32 -2.35
CA SER A 48 -2.45 -9.71 -1.51
C SER A 48 -2.92 -8.38 -0.89
N LYS A 49 -3.56 -7.51 -1.68
CA LYS A 49 -4.14 -6.25 -1.20
C LYS A 49 -5.26 -6.48 -0.17
N LEU A 50 -6.11 -7.49 -0.36
CA LEU A 50 -7.16 -7.86 0.61
C LEU A 50 -6.56 -8.35 1.93
N LEU A 51 -5.52 -9.19 1.87
CA LEU A 51 -4.79 -9.65 3.06
C LEU A 51 -4.17 -8.46 3.82
N HIS A 52 -3.53 -7.54 3.09
CA HIS A 52 -2.96 -6.33 3.68
C HIS A 52 -4.04 -5.46 4.35
N LEU A 53 -5.17 -5.21 3.67
CA LEU A 53 -6.28 -4.43 4.22
C LEU A 53 -6.86 -5.09 5.48
N TRP A 54 -7.07 -6.41 5.48
CA TRP A 54 -7.50 -7.11 6.68
C TRP A 54 -6.51 -6.97 7.84
N ASN A 55 -5.22 -7.17 7.58
CA ASN A 55 -4.18 -7.04 8.60
C ASN A 55 -4.06 -5.61 9.12
N SER A 56 -4.26 -4.59 8.27
CA SER A 56 -4.26 -3.18 8.68
C SER A 56 -5.39 -2.84 9.66
N LEU A 57 -6.47 -3.61 9.66
CA LEU A 57 -7.62 -3.49 10.57
C LEU A 57 -7.53 -4.39 11.81
N SER A 58 -6.39 -5.09 12.01
CA SER A 58 -6.17 -5.85 13.25
C SER A 58 -6.11 -4.92 14.46
N ASP A 59 -6.50 -5.40 15.63
CA ASP A 59 -6.60 -4.58 16.84
C ASP A 59 -5.27 -3.90 17.18
N LYS A 60 -4.15 -4.62 17.00
CA LYS A 60 -2.79 -4.06 17.12
C LYS A 60 -2.57 -2.87 16.19
N ASN A 61 -2.97 -2.96 14.93
CA ASN A 61 -2.76 -1.88 13.97
C ASN A 61 -3.74 -0.71 14.17
N VAL A 62 -4.95 -0.98 14.65
CA VAL A 62 -5.91 0.07 15.04
C VAL A 62 -5.39 0.85 16.25
N ILE A 63 -4.80 0.18 17.25
CA ILE A 63 -4.14 0.84 18.38
C ILE A 63 -2.98 1.70 17.88
N ARG A 64 -2.08 1.16 17.04
CA ARG A 64 -0.97 1.94 16.45
C ARG A 64 -1.47 3.13 15.61
N LEU A 65 -2.58 2.99 14.89
CA LEU A 65 -3.19 4.09 14.16
C LEU A 65 -3.53 5.25 15.10
N ARG A 66 -4.15 4.96 16.23
CA ARG A 66 -4.52 5.98 17.24
C ARG A 66 -3.28 6.55 17.94
N ASP A 67 -2.40 5.67 18.41
CA ASP A 67 -1.32 6.02 19.33
C ASP A 67 -0.03 6.50 18.65
N GLU A 68 0.21 6.14 17.39
CA GLU A 68 1.43 6.53 16.65
C GLU A 68 1.14 7.44 15.45
N SER A 69 -0.03 7.30 14.81
CA SER A 69 -0.33 8.02 13.55
C SER A 69 -1.16 9.27 13.78
N VAL A 70 -2.25 9.17 14.55
CA VAL A 70 -3.14 10.29 14.84
C VAL A 70 -2.56 11.20 15.92
N SER A 71 -1.84 10.63 16.89
CA SER A 71 -1.10 11.35 17.93
C SER A 71 0.18 12.05 17.44
N LEU A 72 0.61 11.77 16.20
CA LEU A 72 1.88 12.27 15.67
C LEU A 72 1.89 13.81 15.71
N GLU A 73 2.89 14.38 16.39
CA GLU A 73 2.95 15.81 16.68
C GLU A 73 2.81 16.67 15.41
N GLY A 74 3.45 16.25 14.31
CA GLY A 74 3.37 16.96 13.04
C GLY A 74 1.95 16.97 12.48
N VAL A 75 1.25 15.83 12.52
CA VAL A 75 -0.15 15.72 12.07
C VAL A 75 -1.04 16.67 12.88
N ARG A 76 -0.88 16.67 14.22
CA ARG A 76 -1.66 17.55 15.11
C ARG A 76 -1.39 19.03 14.89
N LYS A 77 -0.15 19.41 14.52
CA LYS A 77 0.23 20.80 14.28
C LYS A 77 -0.25 21.33 12.94
N ILE A 78 -0.02 20.59 11.86
CA ILE A 78 -0.20 21.11 10.49
C ILE A 78 -1.39 20.52 9.74
N VAL A 79 -1.89 19.34 10.11
CA VAL A 79 -3.07 18.73 9.47
C VAL A 79 -4.35 19.11 10.21
N SER A 80 -4.53 18.61 11.44
CA SER A 80 -5.69 18.94 12.28
C SER A 80 -5.45 18.53 13.73
N SER A 81 -6.01 19.29 14.68
CA SER A 81 -6.04 18.92 16.10
C SER A 81 -7.26 18.07 16.48
N ASP A 82 -8.21 17.86 15.57
CA ASP A 82 -9.40 17.06 15.83
C ASP A 82 -9.13 15.58 15.53
N GLU A 83 -9.20 14.74 16.58
CA GLU A 83 -8.98 13.29 16.46
C GLU A 83 -10.06 12.62 15.60
N SER A 84 -11.32 13.03 15.74
CA SER A 84 -12.44 12.46 15.00
C SER A 84 -12.29 12.71 13.50
N PHE A 85 -11.88 13.92 13.12
CA PHE A 85 -11.54 14.25 11.73
C PHE A 85 -10.37 13.40 11.20
N LEU A 86 -9.29 13.25 11.97
CA LEU A 86 -8.13 12.45 11.55
C LEU A 86 -8.47 10.96 11.38
N LEU A 87 -9.27 10.41 12.29
CA LEU A 87 -9.79 9.05 12.15
C LEU A 87 -10.74 8.91 10.96
N GLY A 88 -11.54 9.93 10.69
CA GLY A 88 -12.34 10.03 9.48
C GLY A 88 -11.49 9.94 8.21
N LEU A 89 -10.38 10.67 8.14
CA LEU A 89 -9.43 10.59 7.01
C LEU A 89 -8.85 9.18 6.85
N ALA A 90 -8.43 8.55 7.95
CA ALA A 90 -7.93 7.18 7.93
C ALA A 90 -9.00 6.19 7.42
N CYS A 91 -10.22 6.30 7.93
CA CYS A 91 -11.34 5.49 7.50
C CYS A 91 -11.61 5.68 6.01
N ALA A 92 -11.64 6.92 5.54
CA ALA A 92 -11.92 7.25 4.15
C ALA A 92 -10.89 6.67 3.19
N GLU A 93 -9.60 6.72 3.54
CA GLU A 93 -8.55 6.11 2.73
C GLU A 93 -8.67 4.58 2.68
N ILE A 94 -8.92 3.93 3.82
CA ILE A 94 -9.07 2.46 3.87
C ILE A 94 -10.33 2.04 3.11
N ALA A 95 -11.45 2.74 3.28
CA ALA A 95 -12.70 2.49 2.56
C ALA A 95 -12.51 2.66 1.05
N GLU A 96 -11.77 3.68 0.62
CA GLU A 96 -11.46 3.90 -0.80
C GLU A 96 -10.60 2.77 -1.37
N ASN A 97 -9.61 2.28 -0.63
CA ASN A 97 -8.83 1.11 -1.05
C ASN A 97 -9.70 -0.15 -1.22
N VAL A 98 -10.68 -0.37 -0.33
CA VAL A 98 -11.66 -1.47 -0.48
C VAL A 98 -12.51 -1.25 -1.72
N ARG A 99 -13.00 -0.03 -1.96
CA ARG A 99 -13.80 0.32 -3.14
C ARG A 99 -13.05 0.06 -4.45
N LEU A 100 -11.75 0.40 -4.50
CA LEU A 100 -10.92 0.13 -5.68
C LEU A 100 -10.79 -1.37 -5.97
N VAL A 101 -10.59 -2.19 -4.93
CA VAL A 101 -10.56 -3.65 -5.09
C VAL A 101 -11.93 -4.19 -5.51
N ALA A 102 -13.01 -3.68 -4.93
CA ALA A 102 -14.38 -4.06 -5.28
C ALA A 102 -14.70 -3.75 -6.76
N LYS A 103 -14.34 -2.55 -7.25
CA LYS A 103 -14.52 -2.19 -8.67
C LYS A 103 -13.83 -3.16 -9.62
N TYR A 104 -12.62 -3.61 -9.27
CA TYR A 104 -11.93 -4.61 -10.08
C TYR A 104 -12.66 -5.96 -10.03
N ILE A 105 -13.08 -6.41 -8.83
CA ILE A 105 -13.81 -7.68 -8.68
C ILE A 105 -15.15 -7.65 -9.41
N SER A 106 -15.88 -6.53 -9.43
CA SER A 106 -17.08 -6.34 -10.26
C SER A 106 -16.81 -6.58 -11.75
N ARG A 107 -15.68 -6.10 -12.27
CA ARG A 107 -15.31 -6.33 -13.68
C ARG A 107 -15.04 -7.81 -13.96
N ILE A 108 -14.38 -8.51 -13.04
CA ILE A 108 -14.10 -9.94 -13.18
C ILE A 108 -15.34 -10.79 -12.93
N SER A 109 -16.23 -10.40 -12.03
CA SER A 109 -17.41 -11.19 -11.66
C SER A 109 -18.39 -11.35 -12.81
N LYS A 110 -18.36 -10.47 -13.82
CA LYS A 110 -19.08 -10.65 -15.10
C LYS A 110 -18.69 -11.93 -15.85
N ARG A 111 -17.52 -12.53 -15.53
CA ARG A 111 -17.04 -13.81 -16.10
C ARG A 111 -17.44 -15.03 -15.25
N CYS A 112 -18.12 -14.82 -14.12
CA CYS A 112 -18.65 -15.89 -13.28
C CYS A 112 -19.86 -16.55 -13.93
N GLN A 113 -20.11 -17.82 -13.61
CA GLN A 113 -21.33 -18.54 -13.98
C GLN A 113 -22.46 -18.27 -12.96
N ASP A 114 -22.10 -17.94 -11.72
CA ASP A 114 -23.06 -17.62 -10.67
C ASP A 114 -23.66 -16.22 -10.86
N SER A 115 -24.98 -16.17 -11.08
CA SER A 115 -25.75 -14.93 -11.22
C SER A 115 -25.64 -14.00 -10.00
N GLY A 116 -25.50 -14.54 -8.78
CA GLY A 116 -25.34 -13.74 -7.57
C GLY A 116 -24.01 -12.97 -7.55
N LEU A 117 -22.94 -13.62 -8.03
CA LEU A 117 -21.62 -13.00 -8.15
C LEU A 117 -21.57 -11.98 -9.28
N GLN A 118 -22.26 -12.21 -10.40
CA GLN A 118 -22.33 -11.24 -11.50
C GLN A 118 -22.96 -9.91 -11.05
N CYS A 119 -23.93 -9.95 -10.14
CA CYS A 119 -24.57 -8.77 -9.56
C CYS A 119 -23.83 -8.18 -8.34
N PHE A 120 -22.59 -8.60 -8.07
CA PHE A 120 -21.80 -8.16 -6.92
C PHE A 120 -21.77 -6.63 -6.72
N ASP A 121 -21.64 -5.85 -7.80
CA ASP A 121 -21.54 -4.38 -7.71
C ASP A 121 -22.74 -3.77 -6.97
N ARG A 122 -23.96 -4.22 -7.33
CA ARG A 122 -25.21 -3.76 -6.73
C ARG A 122 -25.26 -4.14 -5.24
N TRP A 123 -24.93 -5.39 -4.93
CA TRP A 123 -24.96 -5.89 -3.55
C TRP A 123 -23.92 -5.21 -2.67
N PHE A 124 -22.76 -4.89 -3.23
CA PHE A 124 -21.70 -4.17 -2.54
C PHE A 124 -22.11 -2.74 -2.21
N ASP A 125 -22.70 -2.02 -3.17
CA ASP A 125 -23.21 -0.66 -2.94
C ASP A 125 -24.36 -0.65 -1.94
N GLU A 126 -25.29 -1.61 -2.03
CA GLU A 126 -26.38 -1.78 -1.06
C GLU A 126 -25.84 -2.03 0.35
N PHE A 127 -24.87 -2.95 0.50
CA PHE A 127 -24.25 -3.24 1.79
C PHE A 127 -23.44 -2.05 2.33
N ALA A 128 -22.76 -1.30 1.46
CA ALA A 128 -22.02 -0.11 1.84
C ALA A 128 -22.94 0.99 2.39
N ASN A 129 -24.13 1.17 1.82
CA ASN A 129 -25.07 2.20 2.25
C ASN A 129 -25.99 1.76 3.39
N SER A 130 -26.56 0.56 3.32
CA SER A 130 -27.56 0.07 4.29
C SER A 130 -26.96 -0.75 5.45
N GLY A 131 -25.80 -1.38 5.22
CA GLY A 131 -25.25 -2.39 6.14
C GLY A 131 -25.95 -3.76 6.09
N HIS A 132 -26.97 -3.93 5.26
CA HIS A 132 -27.72 -5.19 5.16
C HIS A 132 -26.98 -6.20 4.27
N ASP A 133 -26.66 -7.38 4.83
CA ASP A 133 -26.01 -8.47 4.10
C ASP A 133 -27.03 -9.56 3.72
N THR A 134 -27.72 -9.32 2.60
CA THR A 134 -28.77 -10.22 2.08
C THR A 134 -28.25 -11.63 1.75
N HIS A 135 -26.96 -11.75 1.42
CA HIS A 135 -26.35 -13.01 0.99
C HIS A 135 -25.47 -13.67 2.05
N SER A 136 -25.39 -13.11 3.27
CA SER A 136 -24.54 -13.61 4.36
C SER A 136 -23.11 -13.86 3.90
N TRP A 137 -22.55 -12.92 3.14
CA TRP A 137 -21.17 -12.98 2.65
C TRP A 137 -20.14 -12.52 3.68
N VAL A 138 -20.56 -11.78 4.69
CA VAL A 138 -19.73 -11.42 5.85
C VAL A 138 -19.37 -12.70 6.61
N LEU A 139 -18.09 -12.84 6.92
CA LEU A 139 -17.52 -13.98 7.63
C LEU A 139 -17.27 -13.63 9.09
N SER A 140 -17.29 -14.64 9.96
CA SER A 140 -16.71 -14.50 11.29
C SER A 140 -15.19 -14.30 11.22
N SER A 141 -14.58 -13.73 12.28
CA SER A 141 -13.12 -13.52 12.33
C SER A 141 -12.34 -14.82 12.10
N LYS A 142 -12.79 -15.94 12.69
CA LYS A 142 -12.15 -17.26 12.54
C LYS A 142 -12.21 -17.78 11.10
N GLU A 143 -13.37 -17.65 10.45
CA GLU A 143 -13.54 -18.05 9.05
C GLU A 143 -12.73 -17.17 8.10
N MET A 144 -12.65 -15.87 8.40
CA MET A 144 -11.84 -14.93 7.64
C MET A 144 -10.34 -15.25 7.75
N GLU A 145 -9.84 -15.58 8.94
CA GLU A 145 -8.45 -16.02 9.13
C GLU A 145 -8.14 -17.31 8.34
N ALA A 146 -9.02 -18.31 8.38
CA ALA A 146 -8.87 -19.53 7.59
C ALA A 146 -8.86 -19.25 6.09
N LYS A 147 -9.73 -18.34 5.64
CA LYS A 147 -9.79 -17.89 4.24
C LYS A 147 -8.55 -17.12 3.83
N ASN A 148 -8.01 -16.28 4.71
CA ASN A 148 -6.77 -15.55 4.50
C ASN A 148 -5.58 -16.48 4.36
N LYS A 149 -5.47 -17.53 5.20
CA LYS A 149 -4.42 -18.56 5.02
C LYS A 149 -4.51 -19.25 3.65
N LYS A 150 -5.72 -19.51 3.18
CA LYS A 150 -5.93 -20.09 1.84
C LYS A 150 -5.55 -19.11 0.72
N MET A 151 -5.93 -17.85 0.88
CA MET A 151 -5.62 -16.77 -0.05
C MET A 151 -4.10 -16.55 -0.14
N ASP A 152 -3.41 -16.48 0.99
CA ASP A 152 -1.96 -16.33 1.11
C ASP A 152 -1.20 -17.49 0.43
N ARG A 153 -1.66 -18.72 0.62
CA ARG A 153 -1.12 -19.89 -0.10
C ARG A 153 -1.26 -19.74 -1.61
N TYR A 154 -2.40 -19.27 -2.11
CA TYR A 154 -2.59 -19.04 -3.54
C TYR A 154 -1.70 -17.92 -4.07
N VAL A 155 -1.56 -16.82 -3.32
CA VAL A 155 -0.66 -15.72 -3.66
C VAL A 155 0.77 -16.23 -3.77
N THR A 156 1.25 -16.98 -2.77
CA THR A 156 2.61 -17.55 -2.74
C THR A 156 2.86 -18.48 -3.93
N ILE A 157 1.98 -19.46 -4.18
CA ILE A 157 2.14 -20.40 -5.30
C ILE A 157 2.04 -19.70 -6.67
N THR A 158 1.24 -18.64 -6.77
CA THR A 158 1.11 -17.88 -8.02
C THR A 158 2.32 -16.97 -8.27
N ALA A 159 2.95 -16.46 -7.21
CA ALA A 159 4.21 -15.73 -7.29
C ALA A 159 5.38 -16.66 -7.68
N THR A 160 5.44 -17.87 -7.11
CA THR A 160 6.43 -18.87 -7.56
C THR A 160 6.21 -19.25 -9.02
N LEU A 161 4.95 -19.44 -9.45
CA LEU A 161 4.64 -19.68 -10.86
C LEU A 161 5.18 -18.57 -11.77
N TYR A 162 5.02 -17.30 -11.39
CA TYR A 162 5.53 -16.17 -12.18
C TYR A 162 7.06 -16.26 -12.33
N LYS A 163 7.77 -16.47 -11.22
CA LYS A 163 9.24 -16.61 -11.20
C LYS A 163 9.71 -17.80 -12.05
N GLU A 164 9.10 -18.97 -11.88
CA GLU A 164 9.48 -20.16 -12.65
C GLU A 164 9.17 -20.01 -14.15
N MET A 165 8.16 -19.23 -14.52
CA MET A 165 7.87 -18.88 -15.92
C MET A 165 8.90 -17.90 -16.52
N GLU A 166 9.40 -16.95 -15.72
CA GLU A 166 10.51 -16.09 -16.12
C GLU A 166 11.81 -16.90 -16.29
N GLU A 167 12.12 -17.77 -15.33
CA GLU A 167 13.26 -18.69 -15.42
C GLU A 167 13.15 -19.60 -16.64
N LEU A 168 11.95 -20.12 -16.97
CA LEU A 168 11.70 -20.86 -18.21
C LEU A 168 12.08 -20.04 -19.45
N SER A 169 11.67 -18.78 -19.52
CA SER A 169 12.01 -17.89 -20.63
C SER A 169 13.52 -17.66 -20.73
N THR A 170 14.22 -17.49 -19.60
CA THR A 170 15.68 -17.33 -19.60
C THR A 170 16.39 -18.59 -20.12
N VAL A 171 15.97 -19.78 -19.69
CA VAL A 171 16.54 -21.06 -20.14
C VAL A 171 16.28 -21.28 -21.64
N GLU A 172 15.06 -20.99 -22.12
CA GLU A 172 14.73 -21.06 -23.54
C GLU A 172 15.57 -20.11 -24.39
N ASN A 173 15.77 -18.88 -23.93
CA ASN A 173 16.61 -17.90 -24.63
C ASN A 173 18.09 -18.31 -24.62
N ASN A 174 18.60 -18.85 -23.51
CA ASN A 174 19.97 -19.36 -23.42
C ASN A 174 20.20 -20.55 -24.35
N LEU A 175 19.25 -21.49 -24.40
CA LEU A 175 19.29 -22.61 -25.35
C LEU A 175 19.29 -22.10 -26.79
N ARG A 176 18.41 -21.16 -27.13
CA ARG A 176 18.34 -20.56 -28.48
C ARG A 176 19.64 -19.86 -28.88
N LYS A 177 20.29 -19.15 -27.95
CA LYS A 177 21.61 -18.53 -28.20
C LYS A 177 22.69 -19.59 -28.42
N CYS A 178 22.72 -20.62 -27.58
CA CYS A 178 23.71 -21.70 -27.68
C CYS A 178 23.60 -22.50 -28.99
N LEU A 179 22.36 -22.71 -29.48
CA LEU A 179 22.11 -23.35 -30.78
C LEU A 179 22.63 -22.49 -31.94
N LYS A 180 22.37 -21.17 -31.92
CA LYS A 180 22.89 -20.25 -32.94
C LYS A 180 24.41 -20.17 -32.95
N GLU A 181 25.04 -20.15 -31.77
CA GLU A 181 26.51 -20.16 -31.64
C GLU A 181 27.13 -21.47 -32.14
N TYR A 182 26.42 -22.60 -31.98
CA TYR A 182 26.85 -23.90 -32.51
C TYR A 182 26.78 -23.93 -34.04
N GLU A 183 25.71 -23.41 -34.64
CA GLU A 183 25.56 -23.29 -36.10
C GLU A 183 26.59 -22.33 -36.74
N SER A 184 27.06 -21.33 -35.98
CA SER A 184 27.98 -20.29 -36.48
C SER A 184 29.47 -20.65 -36.36
N SER A 185 29.85 -21.67 -35.58
CA SER A 185 31.26 -22.00 -35.32
C SER A 185 31.70 -23.31 -35.97
N SER A 186 32.51 -23.25 -37.03
CA SER A 186 33.16 -24.44 -37.61
C SER A 186 34.46 -24.75 -36.85
N CYS A 187 34.48 -25.86 -36.08
CA CYS A 187 35.64 -26.50 -35.45
C CYS A 187 36.33 -25.68 -34.32
N SER A 188 36.38 -26.07 -33.04
CA SER A 188 37.30 -27.10 -32.50
C SER A 188 36.97 -27.49 -31.03
N SER A 189 35.75 -27.19 -30.54
CA SER A 189 35.30 -27.47 -29.15
C SER A 189 33.88 -28.04 -29.08
N SER A 190 33.55 -28.97 -29.98
CA SER A 190 32.19 -29.49 -30.20
C SER A 190 31.61 -30.23 -28.99
N SER A 191 32.38 -31.10 -28.32
CA SER A 191 31.84 -31.96 -27.26
C SER A 191 31.37 -31.21 -26.02
N ILE A 192 32.09 -30.16 -25.60
CA ILE A 192 31.72 -29.33 -24.44
C ILE A 192 30.47 -28.50 -24.76
N LYS A 193 30.37 -27.96 -25.99
CA LYS A 193 29.19 -27.20 -26.44
C LYS A 193 27.97 -28.12 -26.58
N GLU A 194 28.17 -29.34 -27.07
CA GLU A 194 27.12 -30.35 -27.22
C GLU A 194 26.59 -30.82 -25.86
N GLN A 195 27.49 -31.10 -24.90
CA GLN A 195 27.10 -31.42 -23.52
C GLN A 195 26.29 -30.28 -22.89
N LYS A 196 26.74 -29.03 -23.05
CA LYS A 196 26.02 -27.84 -22.54
C LYS A 196 24.61 -27.71 -23.15
N ILE A 197 24.43 -28.07 -24.43
CA ILE A 197 23.12 -28.07 -25.09
C ILE A 197 22.21 -29.15 -24.48
N ILE A 198 22.72 -30.36 -24.27
CA ILE A 198 21.97 -31.47 -23.64
C ILE A 198 21.55 -31.10 -22.22
N ASP A 199 22.46 -30.53 -21.42
CA ASP A 199 22.17 -30.09 -20.06
C ASP A 199 21.08 -29.00 -20.03
N LEU A 200 21.14 -28.02 -20.95
CA LEU A 200 20.12 -26.98 -21.10
C LEU A 200 18.76 -27.55 -21.54
N GLN A 201 18.74 -28.53 -22.44
CA GLN A 201 17.51 -29.22 -22.85
C GLN A 201 16.88 -29.99 -21.69
N GLN A 202 17.69 -30.69 -20.89
CA GLN A 202 17.21 -31.39 -19.70
C GLN A 202 16.64 -30.40 -18.67
N LYS A 203 17.35 -29.28 -18.43
CA LYS A 203 16.86 -28.22 -17.54
C LYS A 203 15.53 -27.63 -18.03
N LEU A 204 15.41 -27.37 -19.33
CA LEU A 204 14.18 -26.87 -19.94
C LEU A 204 13.01 -27.85 -19.74
N PHE A 205 13.25 -29.16 -19.92
CA PHE A 205 12.23 -30.18 -19.67
C PHE A 205 11.72 -30.15 -18.23
N TRP A 206 12.63 -30.15 -17.25
CA TRP A 206 12.26 -30.06 -15.83
C TRP A 206 11.51 -28.77 -15.52
N GLN A 207 11.98 -27.65 -16.06
CA GLN A 207 11.35 -26.35 -15.86
C GLN A 207 9.91 -26.31 -16.42
N ARG A 208 9.67 -26.93 -17.58
CA ARG A 208 8.32 -27.04 -18.15
C ARG A 208 7.40 -27.88 -17.28
N GLN A 209 7.93 -28.96 -16.70
CA GLN A 209 7.16 -29.81 -15.80
C GLN A 209 6.80 -29.09 -14.50
N GLU A 210 7.74 -28.32 -13.93
CA GLU A 210 7.50 -27.51 -12.74
C GLU A 210 6.45 -26.42 -13.01
N VAL A 211 6.55 -25.68 -14.12
CA VAL A 211 5.55 -24.69 -14.51
C VAL A 211 4.16 -25.34 -14.68
N LYS A 212 4.08 -26.55 -15.23
CA LYS A 212 2.83 -27.29 -15.36
C LYS A 212 2.24 -27.64 -14.00
N TYR A 213 3.06 -28.17 -13.09
CA TYR A 213 2.67 -28.48 -11.71
C TYR A 213 2.17 -27.22 -10.96
N LEU A 214 2.89 -26.11 -11.08
CA LEU A 214 2.52 -24.84 -10.45
C LEU A 214 1.22 -24.26 -11.04
N LYS A 215 0.96 -24.40 -12.34
CA LYS A 215 -0.34 -24.01 -12.96
C LYS A 215 -1.52 -24.78 -12.36
N GLU A 216 -1.35 -26.07 -12.06
CA GLU A 216 -2.40 -26.89 -11.44
C GLU A 216 -2.72 -26.49 -9.99
N ARG A 217 -1.71 -26.02 -9.24
CA ARG A 217 -1.87 -25.67 -7.83
C ARG A 217 -2.26 -24.20 -7.62
N SER A 218 -1.77 -23.30 -8.47
CA SER A 218 -2.01 -21.86 -8.42
C SER A 218 -3.45 -21.46 -8.76
N LEU A 219 -3.67 -20.14 -8.87
CA LEU A 219 -4.92 -19.55 -9.36
C LEU A 219 -5.17 -19.80 -10.84
N TRP A 220 -4.15 -20.15 -11.64
CA TRP A 220 -4.23 -20.28 -13.10
C TRP A 220 -5.35 -21.23 -13.56
N ASN A 221 -5.46 -22.40 -12.90
CA ASN A 221 -6.47 -23.42 -13.23
C ASN A 221 -7.74 -23.34 -12.37
N ARG A 222 -7.97 -22.25 -11.62
CA ARG A 222 -9.19 -22.06 -10.83
C ARG A 222 -10.30 -21.42 -11.67
N SER A 223 -11.55 -21.67 -11.28
CA SER A 223 -12.71 -21.00 -11.88
C SER A 223 -12.85 -19.58 -11.35
N PHE A 224 -13.42 -18.69 -12.17
CA PHE A 224 -13.76 -17.34 -11.73
C PHE A 224 -14.71 -17.36 -10.52
N ASP A 225 -15.69 -18.26 -10.47
CA ASP A 225 -16.63 -18.35 -9.33
C ASP A 225 -15.93 -18.57 -7.99
N MET A 226 -14.95 -19.48 -7.95
CA MET A 226 -14.22 -19.78 -6.72
C MET A 226 -13.41 -18.57 -6.25
N VAL A 227 -12.71 -17.94 -7.18
CA VAL A 227 -11.82 -16.81 -6.92
C VAL A 227 -12.61 -15.56 -6.51
N VAL A 228 -13.66 -15.24 -7.26
CA VAL A 228 -14.54 -14.12 -6.99
C VAL A 228 -15.29 -14.34 -5.68
N SER A 229 -15.84 -15.53 -5.42
CA SER A 229 -16.49 -15.83 -4.13
C SER A 229 -15.55 -15.63 -2.93
N MET A 230 -14.28 -16.02 -3.05
CA MET A 230 -13.28 -15.75 -2.01
C MET A 230 -13.03 -14.25 -1.82
N ALA A 231 -12.89 -13.49 -2.90
CA ALA A 231 -12.65 -12.06 -2.86
C ALA A 231 -13.86 -11.28 -2.32
N VAL A 232 -15.07 -11.57 -2.82
CA VAL A 232 -16.33 -10.93 -2.41
C VAL A 232 -16.56 -11.07 -0.91
N ARG A 233 -16.45 -12.28 -0.37
CA ARG A 233 -16.61 -12.52 1.08
C ARG A 233 -15.55 -11.79 1.91
N SER A 234 -14.33 -11.69 1.40
CA SER A 234 -13.25 -10.93 2.04
C SER A 234 -13.54 -9.43 2.04
N ILE A 235 -14.00 -8.88 0.90
CA ILE A 235 -14.38 -7.46 0.76
C ILE A 235 -15.51 -7.09 1.72
N PHE A 236 -16.57 -7.89 1.77
CA PHE A 236 -17.71 -7.68 2.67
C PHE A 236 -17.27 -7.68 4.14
N THR A 237 -16.45 -8.67 4.52
CA THR A 237 -15.95 -8.79 5.89
C THR A 237 -15.03 -7.63 6.27
N ILE A 238 -14.16 -7.17 5.36
CA ILE A 238 -13.30 -6.00 5.58
C ILE A 238 -14.16 -4.74 5.75
N LEU A 239 -15.15 -4.52 4.88
CA LEU A 239 -16.03 -3.36 4.97
C LEU A 239 -16.88 -3.37 6.25
N ALA A 240 -17.39 -4.53 6.68
CA ALA A 240 -18.06 -4.70 7.96
C ALA A 240 -17.14 -4.30 9.13
N ARG A 241 -15.87 -4.75 9.09
CA ARG A 241 -14.87 -4.43 10.11
C ARG A 241 -14.51 -2.94 10.13
N ILE A 242 -14.43 -2.27 8.98
CA ILE A 242 -14.24 -0.82 8.89
C ILE A 242 -15.40 -0.09 9.59
N LYS A 243 -16.65 -0.42 9.24
CA LYS A 243 -17.83 0.20 9.86
C LYS A 243 -17.83 0.01 11.38
N LEU A 244 -17.43 -1.18 11.85
CA LEU A 244 -17.33 -1.48 13.28
C LEU A 244 -16.22 -0.69 13.99
N ILE A 245 -15.02 -0.60 13.41
CA ILE A 245 -13.86 0.08 14.03
C ILE A 245 -14.06 1.59 14.11
N PHE A 246 -14.65 2.19 13.06
CA PHE A 246 -14.82 3.64 12.94
C PHE A 246 -16.21 4.12 13.35
N GLY A 247 -17.10 3.23 13.80
CA GLY A 247 -18.42 3.58 14.34
C GLY A 247 -19.40 4.15 13.29
N ILE A 248 -19.31 3.72 12.03
CA ILE A 248 -20.10 4.27 10.92
C ILE A 248 -21.33 3.39 10.65
N GLY A 249 -22.50 3.83 11.12
CA GLY A 249 -23.82 3.24 10.79
C GLY A 249 -24.65 2.85 12.01
N PRO A 250 -25.98 2.65 11.84
CA PRO A 250 -26.84 2.18 12.91
C PRO A 250 -26.39 0.79 13.33
N SER A 251 -26.22 0.60 14.63
CA SER A 251 -25.79 -0.63 15.29
C SER A 251 -26.69 -1.82 14.95
N LEU A 252 -26.42 -2.49 13.82
CA LEU A 252 -27.08 -3.71 13.39
C LEU A 252 -26.03 -4.76 12.98
N LEU A 253 -25.15 -5.08 13.93
CA LEU A 253 -24.50 -6.39 13.99
C LEU A 253 -24.70 -6.93 15.41
N PRO A 254 -25.02 -8.23 15.60
CA PRO A 254 -25.34 -8.75 16.91
C PRO A 254 -24.14 -8.57 17.85
N ARG A 255 -24.36 -7.79 18.90
CA ARG A 255 -23.50 -7.80 20.07
C ARG A 255 -23.66 -9.16 20.75
N SER A 256 -22.84 -10.13 20.36
CA SER A 256 -22.73 -11.45 21.00
C SER A 256 -21.24 -11.69 21.30
N LEU A 257 -20.74 -12.01 22.50
CA LEU A 257 -21.30 -12.33 23.81
C LEU A 257 -20.20 -11.98 24.84
N SER A 258 -20.53 -11.23 25.89
CA SER A 258 -19.91 -11.44 27.19
C SER A 258 -21.00 -11.24 28.23
N ALA A 259 -21.75 -12.32 28.43
CA ALA A 259 -22.63 -12.48 29.56
C ALA A 259 -21.76 -12.94 30.74
N SER A 260 -21.49 -12.03 31.67
CA SER A 260 -21.34 -12.40 33.07
C SER A 260 -22.58 -11.90 33.78
N ALA A 261 -23.51 -12.83 34.00
CA ALA A 261 -24.65 -12.64 34.86
C ALA A 261 -24.16 -12.52 36.30
N THR A 262 -24.56 -11.46 36.99
CA THR A 262 -24.82 -11.55 38.42
C THR A 262 -26.11 -10.78 38.70
N VAL A 263 -27.05 -11.56 39.21
CA VAL A 263 -28.45 -11.25 39.50
C VAL A 263 -28.53 -10.33 40.72
N HIS A 264 -29.40 -9.31 40.68
CA HIS A 264 -30.23 -8.92 41.82
C HIS A 264 -31.48 -8.18 41.31
N PRO A 265 -32.71 -8.63 41.65
CA PRO A 265 -33.94 -7.88 41.40
C PRO A 265 -34.31 -7.07 42.65
N THR A 266 -34.64 -5.79 42.47
CA THR A 266 -35.47 -5.09 43.47
C THR A 266 -36.44 -4.16 42.76
N GLU A 267 -37.71 -4.37 43.08
CA GLU A 267 -38.90 -3.73 42.56
C GLU A 267 -38.98 -2.26 43.00
N ASN A 268 -39.39 -1.35 42.08
CA ASN A 268 -40.57 -0.52 42.33
C ASN A 268 -41.04 0.23 41.06
N PRO A 269 -42.36 0.48 40.91
CA PRO A 269 -42.98 1.00 39.70
C PRO A 269 -43.26 2.51 39.79
N ASN A 270 -43.21 3.21 38.65
CA ASN A 270 -44.12 4.30 38.21
C ASN A 270 -43.42 5.28 37.28
N GLY A 271 -44.10 5.65 36.19
CA GLY A 271 -43.83 6.90 35.47
C GLY A 271 -43.82 6.81 33.95
N PHE A 272 -44.94 6.41 33.33
CA PHE A 272 -45.22 6.77 31.93
C PHE A 272 -45.44 8.29 31.83
N MET A 273 -44.57 9.00 31.11
CA MET A 273 -44.86 10.34 30.58
C MET A 273 -44.27 10.45 29.18
N SER A 274 -45.13 10.29 28.17
CA SER A 274 -44.87 10.71 26.79
C SER A 274 -44.84 12.24 26.73
N GLY A 275 -43.75 12.80 26.22
CA GLY A 275 -43.63 14.23 25.85
C GLY A 275 -43.29 14.37 24.36
N PRO A 276 -43.75 15.42 23.66
CA PRO A 276 -43.77 15.47 22.20
C PRO A 276 -42.40 15.77 21.60
N LEU A 277 -42.13 15.13 20.47
CA LEU A 277 -40.98 15.34 19.58
C LEU A 277 -40.89 16.82 19.15
N LYS A 278 -39.78 17.46 19.51
CA LYS A 278 -39.35 18.75 18.95
C LYS A 278 -38.56 18.43 17.67
N ASN A 279 -39.10 18.79 16.51
CA ASN A 279 -38.41 18.65 15.22
C ASN A 279 -37.14 19.53 15.22
N PRO A 280 -35.95 19.01 14.85
CA PRO A 280 -34.82 19.85 14.52
C PRO A 280 -35.04 20.48 13.14
N SER A 281 -34.65 21.75 13.05
CA SER A 281 -34.66 22.62 11.88
C SER A 281 -34.00 22.02 10.63
N GLU A 282 -34.53 22.42 9.48
CA GLU A 282 -34.33 21.91 8.11
C GLU A 282 -32.90 22.07 7.51
N GLU A 283 -31.85 22.24 8.32
CA GLU A 283 -30.47 22.36 7.82
C GLU A 283 -29.63 21.08 8.00
N GLU A 284 -30.00 20.15 8.88
CA GLU A 284 -29.28 18.87 9.07
C GLU A 284 -29.65 17.79 8.02
N ASN A 285 -30.70 17.99 7.22
CA ASN A 285 -31.25 16.97 6.32
C ASN A 285 -30.62 16.90 4.91
N LYS A 286 -29.56 17.68 4.62
CA LYS A 286 -28.85 17.58 3.33
C LYS A 286 -27.69 16.58 3.32
N ASP A 287 -27.10 16.27 4.47
CA ASP A 287 -25.95 15.34 4.54
C ASP A 287 -26.36 13.86 4.54
N SER A 288 -27.62 13.53 4.87
CA SER A 288 -28.14 12.14 4.81
C SER A 288 -28.40 11.60 3.39
N ARG A 289 -28.10 12.36 2.33
CA ARG A 289 -28.36 11.96 0.93
C ARG A 289 -27.13 11.41 0.17
N PHE A 290 -25.93 11.46 0.75
CA PHE A 290 -24.72 10.98 0.10
C PHE A 290 -24.37 9.55 0.56
N GLY A 291 -24.14 8.65 -0.40
CA GLY A 291 -23.76 7.26 -0.11
C GLY A 291 -22.43 7.16 0.63
N PHE A 292 -22.20 6.05 1.35
CA PHE A 292 -21.03 5.84 2.21
C PHE A 292 -19.71 6.18 1.51
N PHE A 293 -19.49 5.68 0.30
CA PHE A 293 -18.26 5.96 -0.46
C PHE A 293 -18.17 7.38 -0.98
N GLU A 294 -19.29 8.06 -1.24
CA GLU A 294 -19.30 9.44 -1.73
C GLU A 294 -18.86 10.40 -0.62
N SER A 295 -19.36 10.19 0.61
CA SER A 295 -18.93 10.94 1.79
C SER A 295 -17.44 10.75 2.08
N ASN A 296 -16.94 9.52 2.01
CA ASN A 296 -15.51 9.23 2.16
C ASN A 296 -14.68 9.88 1.03
N THR A 297 -15.15 9.83 -0.22
CA THR A 297 -14.47 10.46 -1.36
C THR A 297 -14.39 11.98 -1.19
N LYS A 298 -15.46 12.61 -0.71
CA LYS A 298 -15.49 14.05 -0.39
C LYS A 298 -14.49 14.39 0.71
N LEU A 299 -14.38 13.57 1.75
CA LEU A 299 -13.45 13.79 2.85
C LEU A 299 -11.97 13.69 2.41
N LEU A 300 -11.67 12.84 1.42
CA LEU A 300 -10.32 12.72 0.86
C LEU A 300 -9.92 13.89 -0.05
N LYS A 301 -10.85 14.79 -0.41
CA LYS A 301 -10.52 15.98 -1.20
C LYS A 301 -9.87 17.03 -0.28
N PRO A 302 -8.60 17.40 -0.51
CA PRO A 302 -7.91 18.36 0.33
C PRO A 302 -8.54 19.77 0.20
N PRO A 303 -8.72 20.51 1.31
CA PRO A 303 -9.08 21.92 1.27
C PRO A 303 -8.05 22.75 0.50
N ALA A 304 -8.47 23.86 -0.12
CA ALA A 304 -7.58 24.73 -0.92
C ALA A 304 -6.38 25.31 -0.14
N SER A 305 -6.47 25.34 1.20
CA SER A 305 -5.40 25.78 2.09
C SER A 305 -4.30 24.74 2.33
N THR A 306 -4.39 23.53 1.77
CA THR A 306 -3.41 22.47 2.00
C THR A 306 -2.42 22.30 0.85
N LEU A 307 -1.29 21.67 1.14
CA LEU A 307 -0.27 21.37 0.15
C LEU A 307 -0.73 20.37 -0.91
N GLY A 308 -1.63 19.45 -0.58
CA GLY A 308 -2.22 18.50 -1.53
C GLY A 308 -3.08 19.19 -2.58
N ALA A 309 -3.91 20.16 -2.17
CA ALA A 309 -4.71 20.95 -3.11
C ALA A 309 -3.85 21.85 -4.01
N ALA A 310 -2.75 22.38 -3.46
CA ALA A 310 -1.79 23.17 -4.23
C ALA A 310 -0.81 22.33 -5.08
N ALA A 311 -0.88 20.99 -5.02
CA ALA A 311 0.08 20.06 -5.63
C ALA A 311 1.56 20.27 -5.21
N LEU A 312 1.78 20.79 -3.99
CA LEU A 312 3.12 21.11 -3.46
C LEU A 312 3.66 20.06 -2.47
N ALA A 313 2.84 19.11 -2.01
CA ALA A 313 3.21 18.18 -0.94
C ALA A 313 4.52 17.40 -1.21
N LEU A 314 4.69 16.91 -2.44
CA LEU A 314 5.86 16.14 -2.85
C LEU A 314 7.11 17.02 -2.98
N HIS A 315 6.94 18.23 -3.55
CA HIS A 315 8.00 19.22 -3.65
C HIS A 315 8.50 19.64 -2.26
N TYR A 316 7.58 19.89 -1.32
CA TYR A 316 7.92 20.31 0.04
C TYR A 316 8.55 19.16 0.84
N ALA A 317 8.12 17.92 0.60
CA ALA A 317 8.77 16.75 1.20
C ALA A 317 10.25 16.67 0.81
N ASN A 318 10.56 16.80 -0.49
CA ASN A 318 11.94 16.81 -0.97
C ASN A 318 12.74 17.98 -0.37
N LEU A 319 12.14 19.18 -0.31
CA LEU A 319 12.76 20.35 0.28
C LEU A 319 13.12 20.15 1.76
N ILE A 320 12.18 19.62 2.56
CA ILE A 320 12.39 19.33 3.99
C ILE A 320 13.50 18.29 4.17
N ILE A 321 13.53 17.24 3.34
CA ILE A 321 14.57 16.19 3.43
C ILE A 321 15.96 16.76 3.08
N ILE A 322 16.06 17.67 2.11
CA ILE A 322 17.32 18.35 1.79
C ILE A 322 17.77 19.22 2.97
N ILE A 323 16.86 20.02 3.53
CA ILE A 323 17.13 20.87 4.70
C ILE A 323 17.57 20.01 5.89
N GLU A 324 16.92 18.87 6.14
CA GLU A 324 17.30 17.92 7.19
C GLU A 324 18.73 17.41 7.01
N LYS A 325 19.12 17.02 5.78
CA LYS A 325 20.49 16.57 5.48
C LYS A 325 21.49 17.69 5.74
N MET A 326 21.19 18.91 5.32
CA MET A 326 22.05 20.07 5.52
C MET A 326 22.23 20.42 7.01
N ILE A 327 21.19 20.25 7.83
CA ILE A 327 21.27 20.46 9.28
C ILE A 327 22.08 19.36 9.98
N LYS A 328 21.96 18.10 9.52
CA LYS A 328 22.72 16.96 10.07
C LYS A 328 24.20 17.01 9.74
N SER A 329 24.56 17.50 8.56
CA SER A 329 25.97 17.62 8.13
C SER A 329 26.27 19.00 7.52
N PRO A 330 26.33 20.07 8.34
CA PRO A 330 26.56 21.44 7.85
C PRO A 330 27.89 21.60 7.12
N GLN A 331 28.92 20.85 7.54
CA GLN A 331 30.27 20.89 6.99
C GLN A 331 30.37 20.38 5.55
N LEU A 332 29.41 19.57 5.11
CA LEU A 332 29.36 19.02 3.74
C LEU A 332 28.55 19.93 2.79
N VAL A 333 28.04 21.05 3.28
CA VAL A 333 27.22 21.97 2.48
C VAL A 333 28.11 22.98 1.77
N GLY A 334 28.46 22.67 0.52
CA GLY A 334 29.10 23.60 -0.41
C GLY A 334 28.17 24.75 -0.84
N VAL A 335 28.74 25.78 -1.47
CA VAL A 335 28.00 26.94 -1.99
C VAL A 335 26.94 26.50 -3.02
N ASP A 336 27.32 25.61 -3.94
CA ASP A 336 26.42 25.08 -4.98
C ASP A 336 25.16 24.44 -4.37
N ALA A 337 25.31 23.65 -3.30
CA ALA A 337 24.18 23.02 -2.62
C ALA A 337 23.22 24.04 -1.96
N ARG A 338 23.72 25.22 -1.56
CA ARG A 338 22.89 26.30 -1.01
C ARG A 338 22.14 27.03 -2.11
N ASP A 339 22.79 27.28 -3.24
CA ASP A 339 22.17 27.91 -4.40
C ASP A 339 21.09 26.99 -5.00
N ASP A 340 21.37 25.70 -5.10
CA ASP A 340 20.40 24.67 -5.48
C ASP A 340 19.19 24.68 -4.53
N LEU A 341 19.41 24.67 -3.22
CA LEU A 341 18.32 24.77 -2.24
C LEU A 341 17.49 26.04 -2.45
N TYR A 342 18.14 27.19 -2.62
CA TYR A 342 17.45 28.47 -2.82
C TYR A 342 16.66 28.49 -4.15
N SER A 343 17.19 27.86 -5.20
CA SER A 343 16.53 27.70 -6.50
C SER A 343 15.26 26.83 -6.42
N MET A 344 15.24 25.86 -5.50
CA MET A 344 14.08 25.01 -5.23
C MET A 344 12.99 25.72 -4.41
N LEU A 345 13.28 26.83 -3.71
CA LEU A 345 12.28 27.48 -2.86
C LEU A 345 11.13 28.12 -3.66
N PRO A 346 9.88 27.91 -3.28
CA PRO A 346 8.75 28.69 -3.79
C PRO A 346 8.90 30.19 -3.48
N ASN A 347 8.29 31.04 -4.32
CA ASN A 347 8.35 32.50 -4.15
C ASN A 347 7.79 32.98 -2.80
N SER A 348 6.78 32.29 -2.25
CA SER A 348 6.23 32.60 -0.94
C SER A 348 7.26 32.40 0.17
N ILE A 349 7.96 31.25 0.19
CA ILE A 349 9.03 30.96 1.14
C ILE A 349 10.20 31.93 0.97
N ARG A 350 10.62 32.24 -0.27
CA ARG A 350 11.68 33.23 -0.53
C ARG A 350 11.32 34.61 0.03
N SER A 351 10.08 35.03 -0.15
CA SER A 351 9.58 36.33 0.33
C SER A 351 9.54 36.37 1.85
N SER A 352 9.01 35.32 2.48
CA SER A 352 8.98 35.14 3.94
C SER A 352 10.39 35.14 4.54
N LEU A 353 11.31 34.37 3.95
CA LEU A 353 12.71 34.30 4.37
C LEU A 353 13.41 35.66 4.26
N ARG A 354 13.23 36.38 3.14
CA ARG A 354 13.78 37.73 2.98
C ARG A 354 13.24 38.69 4.04
N GLY A 355 11.95 38.62 4.33
CA GLY A 355 11.33 39.41 5.40
C GLY A 355 11.96 39.13 6.76
N ARG A 356 12.13 37.86 7.11
CA ARG A 356 12.72 37.41 8.39
C ARG A 356 14.21 37.72 8.54
N LEU A 357 14.96 37.75 7.44
CA LEU A 357 16.39 38.08 7.45
C LEU A 357 16.65 39.60 7.38
N LYS A 358 15.64 40.42 7.08
CA LYS A 358 15.78 41.88 7.01
C LYS A 358 16.02 42.43 8.42
N GLY A 359 17.20 43.00 8.65
CA GLY A 359 17.60 43.56 9.94
C GLY A 359 18.34 42.60 10.88
N VAL A 360 18.55 41.34 10.48
CA VAL A 360 19.47 40.44 11.19
C VAL A 360 20.89 40.92 10.90
N GLY A 361 21.62 41.31 11.94
CA GLY A 361 22.99 41.83 11.84
C GLY A 361 23.94 40.89 11.07
N PHE A 362 25.06 41.44 10.61
CA PHE A 362 26.03 40.71 9.80
C PHE A 362 26.89 39.71 10.60
N SER A 363 26.90 39.80 11.93
CA SER A 363 27.74 38.98 12.81
C SER A 363 26.94 37.83 13.43
N ALA A 364 27.47 36.62 13.35
CA ALA A 364 26.95 35.42 13.98
C ALA A 364 28.02 34.83 14.91
N GLY A 365 28.47 35.61 15.89
CA GLY A 365 29.57 35.22 16.77
C GLY A 365 29.17 34.53 18.07
N ASP A 366 27.89 34.49 18.42
CA ASP A 366 27.42 33.98 19.73
C ASP A 366 27.22 32.45 19.72
N PRO A 367 28.04 31.70 20.49
CA PRO A 367 27.91 30.24 20.59
C PRO A 367 26.65 29.78 21.31
N ILE A 368 26.11 30.58 22.25
CA ILE A 368 24.90 30.24 23.02
C ILE A 368 23.70 30.24 22.07
N LEU A 369 23.51 31.36 21.35
CA LEU A 369 22.47 31.48 20.34
C LEU A 369 22.60 30.42 19.24
N ALA A 370 23.82 30.05 18.84
CA ALA A 370 24.03 28.94 17.89
C ALA A 370 23.53 27.60 18.45
N GLY A 371 23.75 27.33 19.74
CA GLY A 371 23.22 26.16 20.44
C GLY A 371 21.70 26.15 20.54
N GLU A 372 21.08 27.30 20.81
CA GLU A 372 19.63 27.46 20.82
C GLU A 372 19.02 27.19 19.45
N TRP A 373 19.61 27.72 18.38
CA TRP A 373 19.18 27.44 17.01
C TRP A 373 19.29 25.96 16.68
N ARG A 374 20.42 25.29 16.99
CA ARG A 374 20.55 23.84 16.77
C ARG A 374 19.44 23.05 17.46
N THR A 375 19.11 23.42 18.69
CA THR A 375 18.03 22.80 19.45
C THR A 375 16.66 23.06 18.82
N ALA A 376 16.38 24.30 18.40
CA ALA A 376 15.14 24.68 17.74
C ALA A 376 14.95 23.95 16.40
N LEU A 377 15.99 23.87 15.57
CA LEU A 377 15.99 23.13 14.31
C LEU A 377 15.71 21.64 14.55
N GLY A 378 16.36 21.05 15.55
CA GLY A 378 16.11 19.66 15.95
C GLY A 378 14.65 19.43 16.37
N ARG A 379 14.06 20.34 17.16
CA ARG A 379 12.65 20.27 17.56
C ARG A 379 11.69 20.38 16.37
N ILE A 380 11.93 21.32 15.45
CA ILE A 380 11.07 21.47 14.26
C ILE A 380 11.17 20.24 13.36
N LEU A 381 12.39 19.77 13.07
CA LEU A 381 12.59 18.56 12.27
C LEU A 381 12.02 17.31 12.95
N GLY A 382 12.06 17.23 14.29
CA GLY A 382 11.55 16.09 15.05
C GLY A 382 10.10 15.75 14.71
N TRP A 383 9.25 16.77 14.48
CA TRP A 383 7.86 16.55 14.08
C TRP A 383 7.61 16.71 12.58
N LEU A 384 8.40 17.50 11.84
CA LEU A 384 8.16 17.79 10.42
C LEU A 384 8.80 16.76 9.48
N SER A 385 10.02 16.31 9.78
CA SER A 385 10.75 15.34 8.95
C SER A 385 9.99 14.02 8.76
N PRO A 386 9.38 13.41 9.80
CA PRO A 386 8.61 12.18 9.61
C PRO A 386 7.50 12.29 8.55
N LEU A 387 6.79 13.42 8.49
CA LEU A 387 5.73 13.63 7.49
C LEU A 387 6.30 13.75 6.06
N ALA A 388 7.48 14.37 5.91
CA ALA A 388 8.17 14.48 4.64
C ALA A 388 8.63 13.10 4.13
N HIS A 389 9.28 12.30 4.97
CA HIS A 389 9.67 10.93 4.62
C HIS A 389 8.46 10.04 4.31
N ASN A 390 7.39 10.17 5.09
CA ASN A 390 6.13 9.46 4.83
C ASN A 390 5.52 9.85 3.48
N MET A 391 5.61 11.11 3.06
CA MET A 391 5.12 11.54 1.74
C MET A 391 5.89 10.85 0.59
N ILE A 392 7.22 10.79 0.67
CA ILE A 392 8.05 10.11 -0.35
C ILE A 392 7.72 8.62 -0.41
N LYS A 393 7.64 8.00 0.78
CA LYS A 393 7.32 6.59 0.94
C LYS A 393 5.92 6.24 0.42
N TRP A 394 4.91 7.03 0.79
CA TRP A 394 3.54 6.88 0.33
C TRP A 394 3.43 7.00 -1.19
N GLN A 395 4.18 7.93 -1.80
CA GLN A 395 4.23 8.10 -3.25
C GLN A 395 4.92 6.93 -3.95
N SER A 396 6.07 6.46 -3.43
CA SER A 396 6.85 5.40 -4.09
C SER A 396 6.04 4.11 -4.23
N GLU A 397 5.28 3.76 -3.20
CA GLU A 397 4.46 2.52 -3.18
C GLU A 397 3.29 2.54 -4.16
N ARG A 398 2.89 3.72 -4.62
CA ARG A 398 1.79 3.90 -5.58
C ARG A 398 2.27 4.16 -7.01
N SER A 399 3.59 4.32 -7.20
CA SER A 399 4.22 4.43 -8.52
C SER A 399 4.01 3.15 -9.34
N PHE A 400 3.79 3.30 -10.65
CA PHE A 400 3.45 2.21 -11.57
C PHE A 400 4.46 1.04 -11.53
N GLU A 401 5.75 1.34 -11.30
CA GLU A 401 6.82 0.35 -11.18
C GLU A 401 6.71 -0.52 -9.91
N GLN A 402 6.14 0.02 -8.83
CA GLN A 402 5.96 -0.68 -7.56
C GLN A 402 4.56 -1.30 -7.38
N GLN A 403 3.60 -1.04 -8.27
CA GLN A 403 2.24 -1.63 -8.20
C GLN A 403 2.23 -3.17 -8.28
N ASN A 404 3.29 -3.76 -8.82
CA ASN A 404 3.50 -5.21 -8.88
C ASN A 404 3.97 -5.81 -7.55
N LEU A 405 4.35 -4.98 -6.58
CA LEU A 405 4.79 -5.37 -5.25
C LEU A 405 3.78 -4.89 -4.22
N LEU A 406 3.57 -5.72 -3.20
CA LEU A 406 2.78 -5.40 -2.01
C LEU A 406 3.10 -3.99 -1.49
N PRO A 407 2.10 -3.18 -1.06
CA PRO A 407 2.37 -2.05 -0.19
C PRO A 407 3.18 -2.58 0.99
N LYS A 408 4.44 -2.16 1.09
CA LYS A 408 5.33 -2.65 2.16
C LYS A 408 5.05 -1.90 3.46
N THR A 409 4.29 -0.80 3.38
CA THR A 409 4.18 0.16 4.45
C THR A 409 2.74 0.60 4.65
N ASN A 410 2.33 0.63 5.93
CA ASN A 410 0.99 1.05 6.34
C ASN A 410 0.90 2.58 6.49
N VAL A 411 1.60 3.35 5.65
CA VAL A 411 1.59 4.81 5.74
C VAL A 411 0.28 5.33 5.17
N LEU A 412 -0.49 6.03 6.00
CA LEU A 412 -1.72 6.70 5.60
C LEU A 412 -1.42 8.13 5.13
N LEU A 413 -2.29 8.65 4.27
CA LEU A 413 -2.23 9.98 3.68
C LEU A 413 -2.23 11.08 4.74
N LEU A 414 -2.94 10.88 5.86
CA LEU A 414 -2.93 11.82 7.00
C LEU A 414 -1.54 11.97 7.64
N GLN A 415 -0.67 10.97 7.54
CA GLN A 415 0.69 10.98 8.09
C GLN A 415 1.69 11.66 7.14
N THR A 416 1.21 12.23 6.04
CA THR A 416 2.01 12.88 5.01
C THR A 416 1.75 14.38 4.97
N LEU A 417 2.45 15.08 4.08
CA LEU A 417 2.22 16.51 3.83
C LEU A 417 0.96 16.78 2.97
N PHE A 418 0.23 15.77 2.50
CA PHE A 418 -0.90 15.98 1.59
C PHE A 418 -2.02 16.84 2.20
N PHE A 419 -2.42 16.57 3.43
CA PHE A 419 -3.42 17.38 4.15
C PHE A 419 -2.81 18.49 5.01
N ALA A 420 -1.49 18.70 4.94
CA ALA A 420 -0.82 19.73 5.72
C ALA A 420 -1.25 21.13 5.25
N ASN A 421 -1.58 22.00 6.19
CA ASN A 421 -1.86 23.41 5.96
C ASN A 421 -0.60 24.09 5.39
N LYS A 422 -0.77 24.70 4.22
CA LYS A 422 0.31 25.30 3.45
C LYS A 422 1.06 26.37 4.26
N ASP A 423 0.33 27.32 4.84
CA ASP A 423 0.94 28.46 5.55
C ASP A 423 1.73 28.02 6.79
N LYS A 424 1.17 27.07 7.57
CA LYS A 424 1.87 26.48 8.72
C LYS A 424 3.14 25.75 8.30
N THR A 425 3.10 25.00 7.19
CA THR A 425 4.28 24.31 6.68
C THR A 425 5.34 25.30 6.16
N GLU A 426 4.94 26.32 5.41
CA GLU A 426 5.86 27.34 4.90
C GLU A 426 6.52 28.15 6.03
N ALA A 427 5.77 28.47 7.08
CA ALA A 427 6.30 29.10 8.29
C ALA A 427 7.38 28.22 8.94
N ALA A 428 7.10 26.93 9.14
CA ALA A 428 8.07 25.99 9.71
C ALA A 428 9.33 25.85 8.84
N ILE A 429 9.18 25.75 7.51
CA ILE A 429 10.31 25.72 6.58
C ILE A 429 11.11 27.03 6.67
N THR A 430 10.45 28.18 6.76
CA THR A 430 11.12 29.49 6.90
C THR A 430 11.96 29.54 8.17
N GLU A 431 11.44 29.09 9.32
CA GLU A 431 12.20 29.01 10.58
C GLU A 431 13.43 28.09 10.43
N LEU A 432 13.28 26.94 9.76
CA LEU A 432 14.40 26.06 9.48
C LEU A 432 15.50 26.75 8.67
N LEU A 433 15.12 27.50 7.63
CA LEU A 433 16.06 28.22 6.77
C LEU A 433 16.75 29.38 7.49
N VAL A 434 16.04 30.11 8.37
CA VAL A 434 16.62 31.18 9.17
C VAL A 434 17.67 30.62 10.14
N GLY A 435 17.34 29.56 10.87
CA GLY A 435 18.28 28.92 11.79
C GLY A 435 19.48 28.30 11.08
N LEU A 436 19.26 27.67 9.92
CA LEU A 436 20.33 27.12 9.09
C LEU A 436 21.30 28.21 8.60
N ASN A 437 20.76 29.35 8.14
CA ASN A 437 21.57 30.52 7.76
C ASN A 437 22.40 31.06 8.93
N TYR A 438 21.83 31.12 10.15
CA TYR A 438 22.57 31.54 11.34
C TYR A 438 23.73 30.58 11.66
N ILE A 439 23.46 29.27 11.71
CA ILE A 439 24.46 28.24 12.03
C ILE A 439 25.62 28.26 11.02
N TRP A 440 25.33 28.38 9.73
CA TRP A 440 26.38 28.45 8.72
C TRP A 440 27.26 29.68 8.83
N ARG A 441 26.68 30.84 9.17
CA ARG A 441 27.46 32.05 9.41
C ARG A 441 28.35 31.88 10.64
N PHE A 442 27.80 31.34 11.72
CA PHE A 442 28.54 31.06 12.95
C PHE A 442 29.71 30.11 12.71
N GLU A 443 29.49 28.98 12.04
CA GLU A 443 30.57 28.03 11.72
C GLU A 443 31.67 28.68 10.88
N ARG A 444 31.31 29.46 9.85
CA ARG A 444 32.28 30.16 9.01
C ARG A 444 33.11 31.18 9.80
N GLU A 445 32.47 31.96 10.69
CA GLU A 445 33.18 32.92 11.54
C GLU A 445 34.12 32.22 12.52
N MET A 446 33.71 31.11 13.13
CA MET A 446 34.54 30.34 14.05
C MET A 446 35.72 29.67 13.33
N THR A 447 35.51 29.10 12.14
CA THR A 447 36.59 28.56 11.31
C THR A 447 37.58 29.65 10.90
N ALA A 448 37.09 30.83 10.49
CA ALA A 448 37.96 31.96 10.17
C ALA A 448 38.80 32.39 11.37
N LYS A 449 38.19 32.52 12.56
CA LYS A 449 38.91 32.85 13.81
C LYS A 449 40.00 31.83 14.14
N ALA A 450 39.68 30.53 14.07
CA ALA A 450 40.65 29.47 14.31
C ALA A 450 41.83 29.51 13.32
N LEU A 451 41.56 29.78 12.04
CA LEU A 451 42.62 29.96 11.03
C LEU A 451 43.50 31.17 11.32
N PHE A 452 42.91 32.30 11.73
CA PHE A 452 43.68 33.50 12.11
C PHE A 452 44.52 33.26 13.37
N GLU A 453 44.00 32.55 14.37
CA GLU A 453 44.76 32.16 15.56
C GLU A 453 45.96 31.29 15.18
N CYS A 454 45.77 30.23 14.38
CA CYS A 454 46.87 29.38 13.90
C CYS A 454 47.92 30.15 13.07
N SER A 455 47.48 31.15 12.27
CA SER A 455 48.38 31.98 11.47
C SER A 455 49.26 32.87 12.34
N ASN A 456 48.71 33.43 13.42
CA ASN A 456 49.43 34.29 14.35
C ASN A 456 50.47 33.52 15.17
N PHE A 457 50.21 32.25 15.51
CA PHE A 457 51.19 31.38 16.16
C PHE A 457 52.42 31.08 15.29
N ASN A 458 52.27 30.98 13.97
CA ASN A 458 53.37 30.72 13.02
C ASN A 458 54.23 31.95 12.70
N VAL A 459 53.83 33.16 13.12
CA VAL A 459 54.58 34.42 12.88
C VAL A 459 55.38 34.85 14.12
N GLN A 460 55.12 34.26 15.29
CA GLN A 460 55.81 34.54 16.56
C GLN A 460 56.86 33.49 16.96
N SER A 461 57.11 32.49 16.11
CA SER A 461 58.20 31.51 16.20
C SER A 461 59.20 31.76 15.08
#